data_AF-U9VXJ9-F1
#
_entry.id   AF-U9VXJ9-F1
#
_cell.length_a   1.000
_cell.length_b   1.000
_cell.length_c   1.000
_cell.angle_alpha   90.00
_cell.angle_beta   90.00
_cell.angle_gamma   90.00
#
_symmetry.space_group_name_H-M   'P 1'
#
loop_
_entity.id
_entity.type
_entity.pdbx_description
1 polymer ?
#
loop_
_entity_poly.entity_id
_entity_poly.type
_entity_poly.pdbx_seq_one_letter_code
_entity_poly.pdbx_strand_id
1 'polypeptide(L)'
;MTNQHEDKDRVLDAVRNLAHAANGHLNLVSAVSEYINATSLLSISKLEYWERTFRYEIYVEPHSRSKSFSLREHRLLIPWLDHCNGNGYLREKALRSLREGAPNGFLFAMILRRLNDWVPQVRAAAREHVPQIAANTKPEFILETLWAILPYLHTWGRLQDEDLEVLISLLSIDGIPSRLASKLVEVTAGPAASILGQAGRKPVLDKFLSTISEEAVQPAVRAKAYLSQLEERMVWFEGRKWVWTDIRWCEGRYEPVLGERAIKVNRSFLETLKKAARDSSPVVRRVAGNVLLTKLDSIGTEALPIAEILSKDSYPSVVERGKFVLARLKA
;
A
#
# COMPACT_ATOMS: atom_id res chain seq x y z
N MET A 1 23.29 13.57 -9.45
CA MET A 1 23.77 12.31 -8.83
C MET A 1 24.59 12.56 -7.56
N THR A 2 25.15 13.76 -7.35
CA THR A 2 25.93 14.16 -6.17
C THR A 2 25.09 14.22 -4.87
N ASN A 3 23.85 14.73 -4.91
CA ASN A 3 22.97 14.83 -3.73
C ASN A 3 22.64 13.48 -3.04
N GLN A 4 22.44 12.40 -3.80
CA GLN A 4 22.00 11.12 -3.19
C GLN A 4 23.10 10.44 -2.37
N HIS A 5 24.37 10.72 -2.65
CA HIS A 5 25.49 10.20 -1.87
C HIS A 5 25.69 11.01 -0.59
N GLU A 6 25.64 12.35 -0.68
CA GLU A 6 25.71 13.24 0.48
C GLU A 6 24.54 13.01 1.47
N ASP A 7 23.32 12.81 0.96
CA ASP A 7 22.15 12.49 1.78
C ASP A 7 22.30 11.14 2.49
N LYS A 8 22.93 10.15 1.84
CA LYS A 8 23.18 8.85 2.44
C LYS A 8 24.20 8.96 3.56
N ASP A 9 25.34 9.59 3.32
CA ASP A 9 26.41 9.67 4.31
C ASP A 9 25.95 10.45 5.54
N ARG A 10 25.21 11.55 5.34
CA ARG A 10 24.56 12.30 6.43
C ARG A 10 23.64 11.43 7.29
N VAL A 11 22.82 10.59 6.66
CA VAL A 11 21.92 9.68 7.39
C VAL A 11 22.72 8.64 8.18
N LEU A 12 23.76 8.07 7.59
CA LEU A 12 24.59 7.06 8.27
C LEU A 12 25.36 7.67 9.45
N ASP A 13 25.87 8.89 9.29
CA ASP A 13 26.52 9.61 10.39
C ASP A 13 25.53 9.88 11.53
N ALA A 14 24.29 10.29 11.22
CA ALA A 14 23.24 10.44 12.23
C ALA A 14 22.90 9.10 12.94
N VAL A 15 22.91 7.97 12.21
CA VAL A 15 22.73 6.63 12.82
C VAL A 15 23.88 6.27 13.75
N ARG A 16 25.13 6.50 13.33
CA ARG A 16 26.33 6.22 14.14
C ARG A 16 26.37 7.11 15.38
N ASN A 17 26.14 8.42 15.22
CA ASN A 17 26.06 9.38 16.31
C ASN A 17 25.03 8.94 17.36
N LEU A 18 23.85 8.52 16.92
CA LEU A 18 22.80 8.01 17.80
C LEU A 18 23.19 6.70 18.49
N ALA A 19 23.81 5.76 17.77
CA ALA A 19 24.30 4.51 18.34
C ALA A 19 25.40 4.75 19.39
N HIS A 20 26.36 5.64 19.13
CA HIS A 20 27.40 6.06 20.07
C HIS A 20 26.82 6.75 21.30
N ALA A 21 25.88 7.68 21.12
CA ALA A 21 25.23 8.40 22.22
C ALA A 21 24.51 7.44 23.19
N ALA A 22 23.90 6.36 22.68
CA ALA A 22 23.26 5.35 23.51
C ALA A 22 24.22 4.41 24.26
N ASN A 23 25.47 4.31 23.81
CA ASN A 23 26.53 3.56 24.50
C ASN A 23 27.27 4.42 25.54
N GLY A 24 27.40 5.73 25.29
CA GLY A 24 28.17 6.66 26.13
C GLY A 24 27.35 7.61 27.02
N HIS A 25 26.01 7.54 26.97
CA HIS A 25 25.07 8.34 27.76
C HIS A 25 25.19 9.88 27.65
N LEU A 26 25.91 10.42 26.66
CA LEU A 26 26.10 11.86 26.43
C LEU A 26 25.30 12.32 25.20
N ASN A 27 24.57 13.43 25.33
CA ASN A 27 23.86 14.15 24.25
C ASN A 27 22.79 13.35 23.45
N LEU A 28 22.12 12.36 24.08
CA LEU A 28 21.12 11.51 23.43
C LEU A 28 19.98 12.30 22.75
N VAL A 29 19.46 13.34 23.41
CA VAL A 29 18.35 14.16 22.88
C VAL A 29 18.72 14.83 21.55
N SER A 30 19.94 15.37 21.47
CA SER A 30 20.45 15.99 20.24
C SER A 30 20.61 14.94 19.14
N ALA A 31 21.20 13.79 19.46
CA ALA A 31 21.40 12.71 18.49
C ALA A 31 20.08 12.11 17.96
N VAL A 32 19.06 11.98 18.82
CA VAL A 32 17.71 11.56 18.40
C VAL A 32 17.10 12.60 17.45
N SER A 33 17.25 13.88 17.76
CA SER A 33 16.72 14.96 16.92
C SER A 33 17.41 14.99 15.55
N GLU A 34 18.73 14.82 15.51
CA GLU A 34 19.52 14.71 14.28
C GLU A 34 19.07 13.50 13.44
N TYR A 35 18.88 12.34 14.06
CA TYR A 35 18.39 11.13 13.41
C TYR A 35 16.97 11.30 12.83
N ILE A 36 16.05 11.90 13.59
CA ILE A 36 14.69 12.19 13.12
C ILE A 36 14.73 13.13 11.92
N ASN A 37 15.56 14.17 11.96
CA ASN A 37 15.71 15.12 10.86
C ASN A 37 16.30 14.43 9.62
N ALA A 38 17.35 13.62 9.78
CA ALA A 38 17.98 12.91 8.68
C ALA A 38 17.04 11.88 8.04
N THR A 39 16.30 11.12 8.85
CA THR A 39 15.35 10.11 8.36
C THR A 39 14.10 10.71 7.71
N SER A 40 13.72 11.95 8.03
CA SER A 40 12.57 12.61 7.40
C SER A 40 12.74 12.85 5.90
N LEU A 41 13.99 12.84 5.40
CA LEU A 41 14.34 13.01 3.99
C LEU A 41 14.35 11.68 3.21
N LEU A 42 14.22 10.54 3.89
CA LEU A 42 14.35 9.23 3.27
C LEU A 42 13.07 8.80 2.55
N SER A 43 13.24 8.31 1.31
CA SER A 43 12.15 7.69 0.59
C SER A 43 11.77 6.33 1.16
N ILE A 44 10.48 6.16 1.48
CA ILE A 44 9.88 4.88 1.91
C ILE A 44 10.02 3.78 0.84
N SER A 45 10.17 4.14 -0.44
CA SER A 45 10.35 3.17 -1.54
C SER A 45 11.56 2.23 -1.36
N LYS A 46 12.59 2.68 -0.60
CA LYS A 46 13.81 1.91 -0.31
C LYS A 46 13.85 1.37 1.12
N LEU A 47 12.68 1.13 1.74
CA LEU A 47 12.56 0.74 3.15
C LEU A 47 13.45 -0.45 3.54
N GLU A 48 13.46 -1.52 2.73
CA GLU A 48 14.28 -2.70 3.01
C GLU A 48 15.77 -2.44 2.93
N TYR A 49 16.19 -1.64 1.94
CA TYR A 49 17.58 -1.21 1.80
C TYR A 49 18.02 -0.44 3.05
N TRP A 50 17.22 0.51 3.51
CA TRP A 50 17.54 1.31 4.69
C TRP A 50 17.50 0.50 5.99
N GLU A 51 16.51 -0.38 6.18
CA GLU A 51 16.47 -1.29 7.33
C GLU A 51 17.76 -2.13 7.43
N ARG A 52 18.18 -2.73 6.30
CA ARG A 52 19.40 -3.54 6.25
C ARG A 52 20.65 -2.69 6.51
N THR A 53 20.68 -1.48 5.96
CA THR A 53 21.82 -0.56 6.14
C THR A 53 21.93 -0.12 7.60
N PHE A 54 20.82 0.31 8.23
CA PHE A 54 20.80 0.67 9.65
C PHE A 54 21.17 -0.50 10.54
N ARG A 55 20.66 -1.71 10.24
CA ARG A 55 21.07 -2.94 10.93
C ARG A 55 22.58 -3.13 10.86
N TYR A 56 23.18 -3.01 9.68
CA TYR A 56 24.62 -3.17 9.50
C TYR A 56 25.41 -2.15 10.33
N GLU A 57 25.05 -0.86 10.28
CA GLU A 57 25.71 0.19 11.07
C GLU A 57 25.63 -0.09 12.58
N ILE A 58 24.46 -0.50 13.09
CA ILE A 58 24.29 -0.87 14.51
C ILE A 58 25.17 -2.07 14.91
N TYR A 59 25.42 -3.02 14.00
CA TYR A 59 26.18 -4.24 14.28
C TYR A 59 27.68 -4.18 14.01
N VAL A 60 28.14 -3.33 13.10
CA VAL A 60 29.53 -3.36 12.59
C VAL A 60 30.46 -2.49 13.41
N GLU A 61 29.99 -1.38 13.98
CA GLU A 61 30.84 -0.55 14.85
C GLU A 61 31.39 -1.27 16.10
N PRO A 62 30.67 -2.21 16.77
CA PRO A 62 31.22 -2.89 17.95
C PRO A 62 32.28 -3.97 17.68
N HIS A 63 32.35 -4.55 16.48
CA HIS A 63 33.25 -5.69 16.21
C HIS A 63 34.68 -5.26 15.83
N SER A 64 34.89 -3.98 15.52
CA SER A 64 36.16 -3.45 15.04
C SER A 64 37.06 -2.89 16.15
N ARG A 65 36.57 -2.73 17.40
CA ARG A 65 37.31 -2.00 18.45
C ARG A 65 37.44 -2.64 19.84
N SER A 66 36.87 -3.81 20.15
CA SER A 66 37.22 -4.50 21.40
C SER A 66 36.78 -5.97 21.42
N LYS A 67 37.72 -6.87 21.72
CA LYS A 67 37.50 -8.31 21.97
C LYS A 67 36.86 -8.59 23.35
N SER A 68 36.16 -7.65 23.96
CA SER A 68 35.48 -7.87 25.24
C SER A 68 33.98 -8.08 25.00
N PHE A 69 33.56 -9.34 25.04
CA PHE A 69 32.16 -9.76 24.96
C PHE A 69 31.31 -9.28 26.16
N SER A 70 31.91 -8.68 27.20
CA SER A 70 31.26 -8.34 28.48
C SER A 70 30.66 -6.93 28.55
N LEU A 71 30.89 -6.05 27.56
CA LEU A 71 30.37 -4.66 27.57
C LEU A 71 28.98 -4.50 26.90
N ARG A 72 28.35 -5.59 26.47
CA ARG A 72 27.02 -5.56 25.81
C ARG A 72 25.86 -5.18 26.75
N GLU A 73 26.08 -5.11 28.06
CA GLU A 73 24.99 -5.00 29.04
C GLU A 73 24.45 -3.57 29.28
N HIS A 74 25.09 -2.50 28.78
CA HIS A 74 24.75 -1.11 29.16
C HIS A 74 24.30 -0.19 28.02
N ARG A 75 23.97 -0.73 26.82
CA ARG A 75 23.43 0.11 25.75
C ARG A 75 21.98 0.50 26.07
N LEU A 76 21.68 1.80 26.07
CA LEU A 76 20.31 2.30 26.18
C LEU A 76 19.47 1.82 24.98
N LEU A 77 18.21 1.47 25.26
CA LEU A 77 17.23 1.20 24.21
C LEU A 77 16.95 2.51 23.46
N ILE A 78 17.07 2.49 22.14
CA ILE A 78 16.72 3.60 21.26
C ILE A 78 15.53 3.14 20.42
N PRO A 79 14.29 3.43 20.83
CA PRO A 79 13.13 2.77 20.25
C PRO A 79 13.05 2.92 18.72
N TRP A 80 13.22 4.14 18.20
CA TRP A 80 13.16 4.44 16.77
C TRP A 80 14.26 3.79 15.93
N LEU A 81 15.44 3.50 16.51
CA LEU A 81 16.55 2.84 15.81
C LEU A 81 16.54 1.32 15.99
N ASP A 82 16.19 0.84 17.19
CA ASP A 82 16.28 -0.56 17.58
C ASP A 82 15.26 -1.47 16.88
N HIS A 83 14.26 -0.92 16.18
CA HIS A 83 13.44 -1.68 15.23
C HIS A 83 14.26 -2.28 14.07
N CYS A 84 15.43 -1.73 13.76
CA CYS A 84 16.35 -2.28 12.75
C CYS A 84 17.26 -3.38 13.31
N ASN A 85 17.33 -3.53 14.64
CA ASN A 85 18.23 -4.45 15.30
C ASN A 85 17.96 -5.89 14.84
N GLY A 86 18.99 -6.73 14.75
CA GLY A 86 18.84 -8.15 14.38
C GLY A 86 18.33 -9.00 15.55
N ASN A 87 18.49 -8.53 16.79
CA ASN A 87 17.94 -9.17 17.98
C ASN A 87 16.44 -8.89 18.12
N GLY A 88 15.62 -9.95 18.05
CA GLY A 88 14.17 -9.87 18.20
C GLY A 88 13.71 -9.29 19.53
N TYR A 89 14.41 -9.58 20.64
CA TYR A 89 14.08 -9.05 21.96
C TYR A 89 14.22 -7.52 22.01
N LEU A 90 15.23 -6.96 21.33
CA LEU A 90 15.41 -5.51 21.27
C LEU A 90 14.34 -4.85 20.39
N ARG A 91 13.97 -5.48 19.26
CA ARG A 91 12.86 -4.99 18.41
C ARG A 91 11.52 -4.99 19.15
N GLU A 92 11.24 -6.06 19.89
CA GLU A 92 10.04 -6.19 20.72
C GLU A 92 10.02 -5.14 21.84
N LYS A 93 11.13 -5.00 22.57
CA LYS A 93 11.25 -3.99 23.64
C LYS A 93 11.13 -2.57 23.09
N ALA A 94 11.69 -2.29 21.91
CA ALA A 94 11.55 -1.01 21.23
C ALA A 94 10.07 -0.70 20.94
N LEU A 95 9.31 -1.65 20.35
CA LEU A 95 7.87 -1.48 20.09
C LEU A 95 7.11 -1.19 21.37
N ARG A 96 7.37 -1.98 22.41
CA ARG A 96 6.72 -1.84 23.71
C ARG A 96 7.09 -0.58 24.47
N SER A 97 8.14 0.12 24.07
CA SER A 97 8.58 1.36 24.72
C SER A 97 8.03 2.62 24.05
N LEU A 98 7.58 2.53 22.80
CA LEU A 98 6.99 3.66 22.09
C LEU A 98 5.61 3.97 22.64
N ARG A 99 5.40 5.23 23.04
CA ARG A 99 4.10 5.79 23.46
C ARG A 99 3.66 6.95 22.59
N GLU A 100 4.62 7.59 21.92
CA GLU A 100 4.40 8.74 21.06
C GLU A 100 4.12 8.32 19.61
N GLY A 101 3.59 9.25 18.83
CA GLY A 101 3.43 9.07 17.40
C GLY A 101 4.76 9.07 16.67
N ALA A 102 4.77 8.51 15.46
CA ALA A 102 5.94 8.54 14.62
C ALA A 102 6.26 9.97 14.17
N PRO A 103 7.53 10.41 14.28
CA PRO A 103 7.90 11.80 14.00
C PRO A 103 8.00 12.08 12.49
N ASN A 104 8.04 11.04 11.64
CA ASN A 104 7.96 11.15 10.18
C ASN A 104 7.43 9.84 9.54
N GLY A 105 7.07 9.90 8.26
CA GLY A 105 6.53 8.76 7.50
C GLY A 105 7.50 7.59 7.38
N PHE A 106 8.80 7.86 7.19
CA PHE A 106 9.81 6.81 7.08
C PHE A 106 9.90 5.95 8.36
N LEU A 107 9.95 6.59 9.53
CA LEU A 107 10.01 5.89 10.82
C LEU A 107 8.69 5.16 11.12
N PHE A 108 7.54 5.71 10.73
CA PHE A 108 6.27 4.99 10.81
C PHE A 108 6.29 3.72 9.94
N ALA A 109 6.82 3.79 8.72
CA ALA A 109 6.95 2.64 7.83
C ALA A 109 7.85 1.54 8.39
N MET A 110 8.93 1.91 9.09
CA MET A 110 9.84 0.96 9.76
C MET A 110 9.12 0.16 10.85
N ILE A 111 8.26 0.81 11.63
CA ILE A 111 7.41 0.18 12.64
C ILE A 111 6.36 -0.69 11.97
N LEU A 112 5.66 -0.18 10.96
CA LEU A 112 4.60 -0.92 10.28
C LEU A 112 5.13 -2.23 9.66
N ARG A 113 6.37 -2.23 9.18
CA ARG A 113 7.06 -3.42 8.67
C ARG A 113 7.23 -4.52 9.73
N ARG A 114 7.13 -4.23 11.02
CA ARG A 114 7.19 -5.24 12.09
C ARG A 114 5.96 -6.16 12.10
N LEU A 115 4.87 -5.80 11.44
CA LEU A 115 3.76 -6.73 11.15
C LEU A 115 4.19 -7.88 10.22
N ASN A 116 5.33 -7.78 9.54
CA ASN A 116 5.93 -8.84 8.70
C ASN A 116 7.29 -9.32 9.24
N ASP A 117 7.54 -9.17 10.55
CA ASP A 117 8.77 -9.62 11.21
C ASP A 117 8.91 -11.15 11.14
N TRP A 118 10.15 -11.66 11.13
CA TRP A 118 10.41 -13.09 11.22
C TRP A 118 10.14 -13.67 12.61
N VAL A 119 10.21 -12.86 13.66
CA VAL A 119 9.93 -13.27 15.05
C VAL A 119 8.44 -13.09 15.36
N PRO A 120 7.70 -14.17 15.71
CA PRO A 120 6.27 -14.08 16.03
C PRO A 120 5.95 -13.12 17.18
N GLN A 121 6.79 -13.05 18.21
CA GLN A 121 6.63 -12.18 19.38
C GLN A 121 6.72 -10.70 18.99
N VAL A 122 7.59 -10.36 18.03
CA VAL A 122 7.70 -9.00 17.49
C VAL A 122 6.45 -8.64 16.69
N ARG A 123 5.90 -9.57 15.90
CA ARG A 123 4.61 -9.35 15.22
C ARG A 123 3.48 -9.14 16.20
N ALA A 124 3.41 -9.94 17.28
CA ALA A 124 2.42 -9.76 18.34
C ALA A 124 2.52 -8.39 19.01
N ALA A 125 3.73 -7.94 19.37
CA ALA A 125 3.95 -6.60 19.90
C ALA A 125 3.60 -5.50 18.88
N ALA A 126 3.84 -5.73 17.59
CA ALA A 126 3.46 -4.79 16.54
C ALA A 126 1.95 -4.68 16.42
N ARG A 127 1.19 -5.78 16.46
CA ARG A 127 -0.28 -5.75 16.44
C ARG A 127 -0.86 -4.94 17.60
N GLU A 128 -0.25 -5.05 18.78
CA GLU A 128 -0.68 -4.31 19.98
C GLU A 128 -0.36 -2.81 19.91
N HIS A 129 0.87 -2.45 19.50
CA HIS A 129 1.36 -1.08 19.62
C HIS A 129 1.24 -0.23 18.36
N VAL A 130 1.19 -0.82 17.16
CA VAL A 130 1.02 -0.05 15.91
C VAL A 130 -0.25 0.82 15.94
N PRO A 131 -1.43 0.33 16.38
CA PRO A 131 -2.62 1.16 16.47
C PRO A 131 -2.45 2.36 17.42
N GLN A 132 -1.80 2.15 18.56
CA GLN A 132 -1.56 3.21 19.56
C GLN A 132 -0.61 4.29 19.02
N ILE A 133 0.48 3.86 18.36
CA ILE A 133 1.43 4.77 17.72
C ILE A 133 0.74 5.52 16.58
N ALA A 134 -0.07 4.83 15.78
CA ALA A 134 -0.81 5.45 14.68
C ALA A 134 -1.80 6.51 15.17
N ALA A 135 -2.50 6.27 16.29
CA ALA A 135 -3.42 7.24 16.88
C ALA A 135 -2.74 8.57 17.26
N ASN A 136 -1.45 8.53 17.61
CA ASN A 136 -0.64 9.70 17.94
C ASN A 136 0.19 10.23 16.75
N THR A 137 0.16 9.56 15.60
CA THR A 137 0.93 9.92 14.41
C THR A 137 0.13 10.86 13.51
N LYS A 138 0.81 11.85 12.92
CA LYS A 138 0.16 12.77 11.97
C LYS A 138 -0.45 12.00 10.77
N PRO A 139 -1.69 12.27 10.35
CA PRO A 139 -2.35 11.54 9.27
C PRO A 139 -1.56 11.52 7.95
N GLU A 140 -0.85 12.60 7.63
CA GLU A 140 0.02 12.71 6.45
C GLU A 140 1.12 11.63 6.41
N PHE A 141 1.75 11.33 7.55
CA PHE A 141 2.80 10.31 7.65
C PHE A 141 2.24 8.89 7.51
N ILE A 142 1.05 8.65 8.07
CA ILE A 142 0.33 7.39 7.90
C ILE A 142 -0.03 7.20 6.43
N LEU A 143 -0.60 8.22 5.78
CA LEU A 143 -0.99 8.17 4.37
C LEU A 143 0.21 7.95 3.45
N GLU A 144 1.33 8.63 3.68
CA GLU A 144 2.56 8.42 2.91
C GLU A 144 3.05 6.97 2.99
N THR A 145 3.03 6.43 4.21
CA THR A 145 3.43 5.04 4.50
C THR A 145 2.51 4.03 3.83
N LEU A 146 1.20 4.17 4.02
CA LEU A 146 0.20 3.29 3.40
C LEU A 146 0.29 3.35 1.87
N TRP A 147 0.49 4.53 1.30
CA TRP A 147 0.66 4.73 -0.14
C TRP A 147 1.86 3.95 -0.70
N ALA A 148 2.96 3.90 0.06
CA ALA A 148 4.16 3.19 -0.34
C ALA A 148 4.04 1.66 -0.16
N ILE A 149 3.32 1.20 0.87
CA ILE A 149 3.30 -0.22 1.26
C ILE A 149 2.15 -1.01 0.60
N LEU A 150 0.94 -0.45 0.52
CA LEU A 150 -0.24 -1.17 0.03
C LEU A 150 -0.05 -1.86 -1.33
N PRO A 151 0.59 -1.25 -2.35
CA PRO A 151 0.81 -1.91 -3.64
C PRO A 151 1.56 -3.25 -3.53
N TYR A 152 2.45 -3.35 -2.54
CA TYR A 152 3.38 -4.47 -2.36
C TYR A 152 3.00 -5.36 -1.18
N LEU A 153 1.82 -5.18 -0.58
CA LEU A 153 1.40 -5.93 0.60
C LEU A 153 1.43 -7.45 0.37
N HIS A 154 1.08 -7.91 -0.82
CA HIS A 154 1.13 -9.32 -1.23
C HIS A 154 2.54 -9.93 -1.22
N THR A 155 3.60 -9.12 -1.14
CA THR A 155 4.99 -9.58 -1.05
C THR A 155 5.40 -9.87 0.41
N TRP A 156 4.58 -9.49 1.38
CA TRP A 156 4.84 -9.71 2.81
C TRP A 156 4.46 -11.12 3.22
N GLY A 157 5.31 -12.10 2.87
CA GLY A 157 5.01 -13.52 3.05
C GLY A 157 4.94 -14.05 4.49
N ARG A 158 5.14 -13.20 5.52
CA ARG A 158 5.00 -13.59 6.94
C ARG A 158 3.77 -12.99 7.60
N LEU A 159 3.11 -12.06 6.93
CA LEU A 159 1.88 -11.42 7.38
C LEU A 159 0.80 -12.50 7.58
N GLN A 160 0.19 -12.54 8.77
CA GLN A 160 -1.01 -13.34 9.04
C GLN A 160 -2.27 -12.47 8.94
N ASP A 161 -3.44 -13.07 9.01
CA ASP A 161 -4.72 -12.36 8.90
C ASP A 161 -4.88 -11.31 10.02
N GLU A 162 -4.42 -11.59 11.24
CA GLU A 162 -4.48 -10.61 12.34
C GLU A 162 -3.52 -9.43 12.12
N ASP A 163 -2.36 -9.68 11.50
CA ASP A 163 -1.40 -8.63 11.14
C ASP A 163 -1.97 -7.74 10.03
N LEU A 164 -2.62 -8.36 9.05
CA LEU A 164 -3.28 -7.70 7.94
C LEU A 164 -4.43 -6.80 8.42
N GLU A 165 -5.25 -7.29 9.34
CA GLU A 165 -6.37 -6.51 9.88
C GLU A 165 -5.88 -5.26 10.61
N VAL A 166 -4.78 -5.35 11.37
CA VAL A 166 -4.15 -4.17 11.98
C VAL A 166 -3.71 -3.17 10.90
N LEU A 167 -3.00 -3.61 9.87
CA LEU A 167 -2.55 -2.72 8.79
C LEU A 167 -3.72 -2.05 8.05
N ILE A 168 -4.76 -2.81 7.72
CA ILE A 168 -5.92 -2.33 6.96
C ILE A 168 -6.82 -1.44 7.83
N SER A 169 -6.90 -1.68 9.14
CA SER A 169 -7.65 -0.82 10.06
C SER A 169 -7.10 0.62 10.12
N LEU A 170 -5.81 0.82 9.83
CA LEU A 170 -5.21 2.16 9.75
C LEU A 170 -5.88 3.06 8.70
N LEU A 171 -6.48 2.47 7.65
CA LEU A 171 -7.24 3.22 6.65
C LEU A 171 -8.51 3.86 7.21
N SER A 172 -8.99 3.38 8.36
CA SER A 172 -10.20 3.88 9.02
C SER A 172 -9.91 4.99 10.02
N ILE A 173 -8.64 5.36 10.24
CA ILE A 173 -8.27 6.48 11.10
C ILE A 173 -8.87 7.78 10.54
N ASP A 174 -9.40 8.62 11.43
CA ASP A 174 -10.07 9.86 11.05
C ASP A 174 -9.18 10.74 10.17
N GLY A 175 -9.79 11.22 9.08
CA GLY A 175 -9.11 12.06 8.09
C GLY A 175 -8.20 11.33 7.10
N ILE A 176 -7.92 10.03 7.28
CA ILE A 176 -7.21 9.24 6.25
C ILE A 176 -8.09 8.99 5.02
N PRO A 177 -9.38 8.57 5.13
CA PRO A 177 -10.20 8.28 3.95
C PRO A 177 -10.35 9.45 2.98
N SER A 178 -10.59 10.66 3.49
CA SER A 178 -10.74 11.86 2.66
C SER A 178 -9.44 12.24 1.97
N ARG A 179 -8.31 12.26 2.69
CA ARG A 179 -6.99 12.54 2.10
C ARG A 179 -6.57 11.49 1.08
N LEU A 180 -6.86 10.21 1.34
CA LEU A 180 -6.61 9.14 0.40
C LEU A 180 -7.44 9.29 -0.87
N ALA A 181 -8.72 9.64 -0.76
CA ALA A 181 -9.58 9.92 -1.90
C ALA A 181 -9.06 11.10 -2.74
N SER A 182 -8.73 12.23 -2.11
CA SER A 182 -8.12 13.39 -2.80
C SER A 182 -6.83 13.00 -3.53
N LYS A 183 -5.93 12.28 -2.86
CA LYS A 183 -4.68 11.82 -3.45
C LYS A 183 -4.89 10.86 -4.64
N LEU A 184 -5.90 9.97 -4.56
CA LEU A 184 -6.26 9.09 -5.68
C LEU A 184 -6.80 9.85 -6.89
N VAL A 185 -7.48 10.99 -6.65
CA VAL A 185 -7.98 11.85 -7.72
C VAL A 185 -6.84 12.61 -8.40
N GLU A 186 -5.93 13.19 -7.62
CA GLU A 186 -4.87 14.10 -8.10
C GLU A 186 -3.69 13.38 -8.76
N VAL A 187 -3.38 12.15 -8.34
CA VAL A 187 -2.13 11.50 -8.74
C VAL A 187 -2.09 11.16 -10.22
N THR A 188 -0.98 11.51 -10.88
CA THR A 188 -0.78 11.34 -12.33
C THR A 188 -0.09 10.03 -12.72
N ALA A 189 0.71 9.45 -11.82
CA ALA A 189 1.43 8.19 -12.07
C ALA A 189 1.51 7.26 -10.85
N GLY A 190 2.00 6.03 -11.07
CA GLY A 190 2.22 5.04 -10.00
C GLY A 190 1.06 4.06 -9.79
N PRO A 191 1.14 3.20 -8.77
CA PRO A 191 0.23 2.07 -8.58
C PRO A 191 -1.11 2.47 -7.94
N ALA A 192 -1.67 3.64 -8.28
CA ALA A 192 -2.85 4.21 -7.62
C ALA A 192 -4.09 3.31 -7.73
N ALA A 193 -4.30 2.64 -8.86
CA ALA A 193 -5.39 1.67 -9.01
C ALA A 193 -5.21 0.44 -8.11
N SER A 194 -3.98 0.00 -7.87
CA SER A 194 -3.70 -1.08 -6.92
C SER A 194 -3.99 -0.63 -5.49
N ILE A 195 -3.61 0.61 -5.14
CA ILE A 195 -3.89 1.20 -3.83
C ILE A 195 -5.39 1.29 -3.59
N LEU A 196 -6.18 1.79 -4.56
CA LEU A 196 -7.63 1.81 -4.48
C LEU A 196 -8.21 0.42 -4.21
N GLY A 197 -7.69 -0.62 -4.88
CA GLY A 197 -8.11 -2.00 -4.62
C GLY A 197 -7.82 -2.44 -3.20
N GLN A 198 -6.56 -2.30 -2.76
CA GLN A 198 -6.16 -2.72 -1.41
C GLN A 198 -6.89 -1.94 -0.32
N ALA A 199 -7.09 -0.64 -0.49
CA ALA A 199 -7.83 0.19 0.45
C ALA A 199 -9.32 -0.20 0.51
N GLY A 200 -9.86 -0.68 -0.60
CA GLY A 200 -11.24 -1.13 -0.69
C GLY A 200 -11.55 -2.46 0.02
N ARG A 201 -10.56 -3.10 0.66
CA ARG A 201 -10.77 -4.17 1.67
C ARG A 201 -11.70 -3.72 2.80
N LYS A 202 -11.75 -2.41 3.10
CA LYS A 202 -12.68 -1.78 4.04
C LYS A 202 -13.62 -0.81 3.30
N PRO A 203 -14.81 -0.52 3.84
CA PRO A 203 -15.78 0.41 3.23
C PRO A 203 -15.39 1.90 3.37
N VAL A 204 -14.11 2.21 3.58
CA VAL A 204 -13.61 3.57 3.85
C VAL A 204 -13.71 4.50 2.63
N LEU A 205 -13.61 3.94 1.42
CA LEU A 205 -13.63 4.70 0.17
C LEU A 205 -14.97 4.65 -0.55
N ASP A 206 -15.95 3.88 -0.06
CA ASP A 206 -17.21 3.58 -0.78
C ASP A 206 -17.97 4.87 -1.13
N LYS A 207 -18.01 5.83 -0.20
CA LYS A 207 -18.66 7.14 -0.41
C LYS A 207 -17.96 8.03 -1.43
N PHE A 208 -16.68 7.78 -1.71
CA PHE A 208 -15.86 8.57 -2.63
C PHE A 208 -15.75 7.94 -4.02
N LEU A 209 -16.24 6.71 -4.23
CA LEU A 209 -16.08 5.99 -5.49
C LEU A 209 -16.61 6.77 -6.70
N SER A 210 -17.73 7.47 -6.55
CA SER A 210 -18.29 8.26 -7.64
C SER A 210 -17.39 9.45 -8.03
N THR A 211 -16.86 10.17 -7.06
CA THR A 211 -15.88 11.25 -7.30
C THR A 211 -14.62 10.68 -7.95
N ILE A 212 -14.10 9.58 -7.42
CA ILE A 212 -12.89 8.92 -7.97
C ILE A 212 -13.11 8.44 -9.41
N SER A 213 -14.28 7.88 -9.73
CA SER A 213 -14.57 7.42 -11.10
C SER A 213 -14.67 8.55 -12.11
N GLU A 214 -15.09 9.74 -11.71
CA GLU A 214 -15.33 10.86 -12.63
C GLU A 214 -14.11 11.79 -12.74
N GLU A 215 -13.43 12.05 -11.63
CA GLU A 215 -12.45 13.13 -11.54
C GLU A 215 -11.00 12.65 -11.52
N ALA A 216 -10.73 11.37 -11.24
CA ALA A 216 -9.35 10.92 -11.10
C ALA A 216 -8.55 11.08 -12.39
N VAL A 217 -7.35 11.65 -12.29
CA VAL A 217 -6.50 11.94 -13.46
C VAL A 217 -6.08 10.65 -14.16
N GLN A 218 -5.70 9.62 -13.40
CA GLN A 218 -5.30 8.33 -13.94
C GLN A 218 -6.48 7.51 -14.47
N PRO A 219 -6.48 7.12 -15.76
CA PRO A 219 -7.54 6.28 -16.32
C PRO A 219 -7.69 4.91 -15.66
N ALA A 220 -6.60 4.32 -15.16
CA ALA A 220 -6.65 3.04 -14.46
C ALA A 220 -7.42 3.13 -13.13
N VAL A 221 -7.34 4.27 -12.44
CA VAL A 221 -8.09 4.54 -11.20
C VAL A 221 -9.57 4.70 -11.53
N ARG A 222 -9.91 5.53 -12.53
CA ARG A 222 -11.30 5.70 -13.00
C ARG A 222 -11.90 4.36 -13.44
N ALA A 223 -11.19 3.60 -14.27
CA ALA A 223 -11.63 2.31 -14.78
C ALA A 223 -11.97 1.35 -13.64
N LYS A 224 -11.12 1.29 -12.60
CA LYS A 224 -11.35 0.46 -11.42
C LYS A 224 -12.54 0.93 -10.59
N ALA A 225 -12.69 2.24 -10.38
CA ALA A 225 -13.81 2.80 -9.64
C ALA A 225 -15.15 2.62 -10.36
N TYR A 226 -15.19 2.77 -11.69
CA TYR A 226 -16.36 2.44 -12.50
C TYR A 226 -16.68 0.95 -12.46
N LEU A 227 -15.69 0.09 -12.66
CA LEU A 227 -15.89 -1.36 -12.59
C LEU A 227 -16.47 -1.77 -11.23
N SER A 228 -15.92 -1.23 -10.14
CA SER A 228 -16.36 -1.56 -8.79
C SER A 228 -17.81 -1.10 -8.52
N GLN A 229 -18.21 0.05 -9.05
CA GLN A 229 -19.59 0.53 -8.95
C GLN A 229 -20.55 -0.30 -9.82
N LEU A 230 -20.15 -0.68 -11.03
CA LEU A 230 -20.99 -1.42 -11.96
C LEU A 230 -21.18 -2.89 -11.59
N GLU A 231 -20.16 -3.51 -10.99
CA GLU A 231 -20.21 -4.89 -10.51
C GLU A 231 -20.67 -4.98 -9.04
N GLU A 232 -20.89 -3.86 -8.36
CA GLU A 232 -21.29 -3.80 -6.94
C GLU A 232 -20.34 -4.57 -6.00
N ARG A 233 -19.06 -4.63 -6.38
CA ARG A 233 -18.01 -5.31 -5.61
C ARG A 233 -16.67 -4.61 -5.80
N MET A 234 -15.86 -4.61 -4.75
CA MET A 234 -14.46 -4.22 -4.81
C MET A 234 -13.62 -5.47 -4.95
N VAL A 235 -12.61 -5.42 -5.82
CA VAL A 235 -11.67 -6.53 -6.01
C VAL A 235 -10.25 -6.05 -5.77
N TRP A 236 -9.43 -6.85 -5.10
CA TRP A 236 -8.00 -6.58 -4.90
C TRP A 236 -7.16 -7.83 -5.16
N PHE A 237 -5.86 -7.60 -5.36
CA PHE A 237 -4.89 -8.66 -5.58
C PHE A 237 -4.33 -9.17 -4.25
N GLU A 238 -4.46 -10.45 -3.95
CA GLU A 238 -3.96 -11.04 -2.71
C GLU A 238 -2.59 -11.69 -2.88
N GLY A 239 -2.32 -12.21 -4.07
CA GLY A 239 -1.05 -12.86 -4.37
C GLY A 239 -1.18 -13.78 -5.58
N ARG A 240 -0.28 -14.75 -5.67
CA ARG A 240 -0.33 -15.77 -6.72
C ARG A 240 -0.25 -17.15 -6.10
N LYS A 241 -0.99 -18.09 -6.66
CA LYS A 241 -0.88 -19.52 -6.32
C LYS A 241 -0.39 -20.30 -7.51
N TRP A 242 0.44 -21.31 -7.27
CA TRP A 242 0.85 -22.25 -8.31
C TRP A 242 -0.33 -23.16 -8.65
N VAL A 243 -0.68 -23.25 -9.92
CA VAL A 243 -1.69 -24.16 -10.45
C VAL A 243 -1.01 -25.07 -11.46
N TRP A 244 -1.06 -26.38 -11.19
CA TRP A 244 -0.57 -27.39 -12.12
C TRP A 244 -1.45 -27.43 -13.36
N THR A 245 -0.85 -27.27 -14.52
CA THR A 245 -1.53 -27.43 -15.82
C THR A 245 -1.32 -28.84 -16.36
N ASP A 246 -0.13 -29.41 -16.12
CA ASP A 246 0.17 -30.80 -16.39
C ASP A 246 1.08 -31.37 -15.29
N ILE A 247 0.51 -32.23 -14.45
CA ILE A 247 1.24 -32.86 -13.34
C ILE A 247 2.30 -33.83 -13.85
N ARG A 248 2.08 -34.49 -15.02
CA ARG A 248 3.00 -35.51 -15.55
C ARG A 248 4.32 -34.89 -15.98
N TRP A 249 4.28 -33.70 -16.55
CA TRP A 249 5.46 -32.95 -16.96
C TRP A 249 5.94 -31.94 -15.90
N CYS A 250 5.32 -31.93 -14.73
CA CYS A 250 5.57 -30.93 -13.70
C CYS A 250 5.46 -29.49 -14.25
N GLU A 251 4.49 -29.27 -15.14
CA GLU A 251 4.19 -27.97 -15.71
C GLU A 251 3.04 -27.30 -14.96
N GLY A 252 3.21 -26.00 -14.72
CA GLY A 252 2.19 -25.18 -14.09
C GLY A 252 2.44 -23.71 -14.33
N ARG A 253 1.51 -22.91 -13.85
CA ARG A 253 1.57 -21.46 -13.93
C ARG A 253 1.10 -20.82 -12.63
N TYR A 254 1.63 -19.64 -12.35
CA TYR A 254 1.13 -18.82 -11.25
C TYR A 254 -0.14 -18.09 -11.68
N GLU A 255 -1.25 -18.37 -11.00
CA GLU A 255 -2.52 -17.68 -11.20
C GLU A 255 -2.76 -16.62 -10.11
N PRO A 256 -3.33 -15.46 -10.47
CA PRO A 256 -3.64 -14.42 -9.50
C PRO A 256 -4.76 -14.87 -8.57
N VAL A 257 -4.56 -14.67 -7.27
CA VAL A 257 -5.59 -14.80 -6.25
C VAL A 257 -6.18 -13.42 -6.01
N LEU A 258 -7.50 -13.32 -6.13
CA LEU A 258 -8.24 -12.08 -5.97
C LEU A 258 -9.14 -12.21 -4.74
N GLY A 259 -9.09 -11.18 -3.89
CA GLY A 259 -10.07 -11.01 -2.82
C GLY A 259 -11.14 -10.04 -3.27
N GLU A 260 -12.34 -10.19 -2.71
CA GLU A 260 -13.47 -9.33 -3.05
C GLU A 260 -14.35 -8.99 -1.85
N ARG A 261 -15.05 -7.87 -1.97
CA ARG A 261 -16.04 -7.39 -0.99
C ARG A 261 -17.20 -6.74 -1.73
N ALA A 262 -18.44 -7.08 -1.37
CA ALA A 262 -19.62 -6.40 -1.90
C ALA A 262 -19.65 -4.92 -1.50
N ILE A 263 -20.10 -4.05 -2.42
CA ILE A 263 -20.28 -2.62 -2.20
C ILE A 263 -21.73 -2.26 -2.48
N LYS A 264 -22.34 -1.47 -1.59
CA LYS A 264 -23.64 -0.87 -1.85
C LYS A 264 -23.47 0.41 -2.65
N VAL A 265 -24.03 0.44 -3.86
CA VAL A 265 -23.98 1.59 -4.75
C VAL A 265 -25.34 2.27 -4.77
N ASN A 266 -25.37 3.57 -4.46
CA ASN A 266 -26.62 4.35 -4.41
C ASN A 266 -27.00 5.00 -5.75
N ARG A 267 -26.19 4.82 -6.80
CA ARG A 267 -26.40 5.43 -8.11
C ARG A 267 -27.05 4.45 -9.08
N SER A 268 -27.80 5.01 -10.04
CA SER A 268 -28.33 4.23 -11.15
C SER A 268 -27.22 3.55 -11.93
N PHE A 269 -27.37 2.24 -12.12
CA PHE A 269 -26.45 1.40 -12.89
C PHE A 269 -26.27 1.94 -14.31
N LEU A 270 -27.37 2.28 -14.99
CA LEU A 270 -27.35 2.74 -16.38
C LEU A 270 -26.67 4.09 -16.54
N GLU A 271 -26.91 5.01 -15.62
CA GLU A 271 -26.26 6.33 -15.67
C GLU A 271 -24.75 6.19 -15.45
N THR A 272 -24.33 5.31 -14.53
CA THR A 272 -22.93 4.99 -14.31
C THR A 272 -22.31 4.36 -15.56
N LEU A 273 -23.03 3.46 -16.23
CA LEU A 273 -22.56 2.79 -17.45
C LEU A 273 -22.43 3.75 -18.63
N LYS A 274 -23.40 4.66 -18.82
CA LYS A 274 -23.35 5.72 -19.83
C LYS A 274 -22.17 6.66 -19.61
N LYS A 275 -21.90 7.04 -18.36
CA LYS A 275 -20.73 7.86 -18.02
C LYS A 275 -19.42 7.14 -18.37
N ALA A 276 -19.27 5.88 -17.95
CA ALA A 276 -18.08 5.08 -18.27
C ALA A 276 -17.89 4.89 -19.79
N ALA A 277 -18.97 4.72 -20.55
CA ALA A 277 -18.93 4.58 -22.02
C ALA A 277 -18.51 5.86 -22.75
N ARG A 278 -18.64 7.03 -22.11
CA ARG A 278 -18.25 8.34 -22.67
C ARG A 278 -16.93 8.88 -22.11
N ASP A 279 -16.23 8.11 -21.28
CA ASP A 279 -14.96 8.52 -20.69
C ASP A 279 -13.92 8.84 -21.78
N SER A 280 -13.04 9.80 -21.51
CA SER A 280 -11.98 10.20 -22.44
C SER A 280 -10.99 9.07 -22.76
N SER A 281 -10.78 8.14 -21.83
CA SER A 281 -9.84 7.04 -21.99
C SER A 281 -10.49 5.78 -22.55
N PRO A 282 -9.89 5.15 -23.57
CA PRO A 282 -10.36 3.86 -24.08
C PRO A 282 -10.30 2.74 -23.04
N VAL A 283 -9.43 2.84 -22.03
CA VAL A 283 -9.33 1.84 -20.95
C VAL A 283 -10.62 1.77 -20.15
N VAL A 284 -11.21 2.93 -19.87
CA VAL A 284 -12.47 3.06 -19.12
C VAL A 284 -13.66 2.65 -20.00
N ARG A 285 -13.70 3.09 -21.26
CA ARG A 285 -14.76 2.69 -22.20
C ARG A 285 -14.77 1.17 -22.46
N ARG A 286 -13.59 0.54 -22.46
CA ARG A 286 -13.47 -0.93 -22.52
C ARG A 286 -14.08 -1.62 -21.31
N VAL A 287 -13.95 -1.04 -20.11
CA VAL A 287 -14.64 -1.53 -18.91
C VAL A 287 -16.15 -1.46 -19.09
N ALA A 288 -16.68 -0.34 -19.59
CA ALA A 288 -18.10 -0.21 -19.89
C ALA A 288 -18.58 -1.28 -20.88
N GLY A 289 -17.83 -1.52 -21.96
CA GLY A 289 -18.14 -2.57 -22.92
C GLY A 289 -18.11 -3.99 -22.33
N ASN A 290 -17.14 -4.30 -21.46
CA ASN A 290 -17.10 -5.60 -20.77
C ASN A 290 -18.33 -5.80 -19.88
N VAL A 291 -18.69 -4.79 -19.07
CA VAL A 291 -19.86 -4.86 -18.20
C VAL A 291 -21.14 -5.01 -19.02
N LEU A 292 -21.25 -4.27 -20.13
CA LEU A 292 -22.39 -4.34 -21.04
C LEU A 292 -22.57 -5.75 -21.62
N LEU A 293 -21.47 -6.42 -21.99
CA LEU A 293 -21.49 -7.80 -22.47
C LEU A 293 -21.97 -8.77 -21.37
N THR A 294 -21.39 -8.68 -20.18
CA THR A 294 -21.70 -9.58 -19.07
C THR A 294 -23.13 -9.43 -18.57
N LYS A 295 -23.67 -8.20 -18.57
CA LYS A 295 -25.00 -7.88 -18.04
C LYS A 295 -26.06 -7.64 -19.13
N LEU A 296 -25.79 -8.05 -20.37
CA LEU A 296 -26.67 -7.74 -21.52
C LEU A 296 -28.10 -8.23 -21.31
N ASP A 297 -28.25 -9.48 -20.85
CA ASP A 297 -29.56 -10.11 -20.67
C ASP A 297 -30.40 -9.39 -19.59
N SER A 298 -29.75 -8.71 -18.63
CA SER A 298 -30.42 -7.92 -17.59
C SER A 298 -30.79 -6.51 -18.02
N ILE A 299 -30.04 -5.92 -18.96
CA ILE A 299 -30.25 -4.53 -19.44
C ILE A 299 -31.26 -4.51 -20.59
N GLY A 300 -31.25 -5.51 -21.47
CA GLY A 300 -32.14 -5.60 -22.61
C GLY A 300 -31.98 -4.43 -23.59
N THR A 301 -33.10 -3.83 -24.01
CA THR A 301 -33.14 -2.80 -25.08
C THR A 301 -32.47 -1.48 -24.69
N GLU A 302 -32.34 -1.17 -23.39
CA GLU A 302 -31.65 0.03 -22.91
C GLU A 302 -30.13 0.00 -23.16
N ALA A 303 -29.59 -1.17 -23.53
CA ALA A 303 -28.20 -1.34 -23.94
C ALA A 303 -27.93 -0.71 -25.32
N LEU A 304 -28.96 -0.54 -26.16
CA LEU A 304 -28.80 -0.18 -27.57
C LEU A 304 -28.08 1.17 -27.78
N PRO A 305 -28.47 2.27 -27.10
CA PRO A 305 -27.76 3.55 -27.24
C PRO A 305 -26.29 3.48 -26.82
N ILE A 306 -25.99 2.67 -25.80
CA ILE A 306 -24.62 2.51 -25.29
C ILE A 306 -23.80 1.68 -26.28
N ALA A 307 -24.36 0.59 -26.80
CA ALA A 307 -23.72 -0.27 -27.79
C ALA A 307 -23.42 0.49 -29.10
N GLU A 308 -24.34 1.37 -29.54
CA GLU A 308 -24.12 2.24 -30.70
C GLU A 308 -22.93 3.18 -30.50
N ILE A 309 -22.84 3.83 -29.33
CA ILE A 309 -21.70 4.70 -28.97
C ILE A 309 -20.39 3.91 -29.04
N LEU A 310 -20.33 2.74 -28.38
CA LEU A 310 -19.12 1.92 -28.34
C LEU A 310 -18.74 1.35 -29.71
N SER A 311 -19.71 1.04 -30.58
CA SER A 311 -19.45 0.50 -31.92
C SER A 311 -18.80 1.50 -32.88
N LYS A 312 -18.94 2.80 -32.59
CA LYS A 312 -18.38 3.93 -33.37
C LYS A 312 -17.10 4.48 -32.73
N ASP A 313 -16.55 3.80 -31.73
CA ASP A 313 -15.32 4.21 -31.05
C ASP A 313 -14.11 4.20 -31.99
N SER A 314 -13.11 5.02 -31.70
CA SER A 314 -11.85 5.02 -32.44
C SER A 314 -10.97 3.79 -32.15
N TYR A 315 -11.16 3.14 -31.00
CA TYR A 315 -10.32 2.03 -30.57
C TYR A 315 -10.94 0.67 -30.89
N PRO A 316 -10.26 -0.22 -31.64
CA PRO A 316 -10.80 -1.52 -32.06
C PRO A 316 -11.32 -2.37 -30.90
N SER A 317 -10.57 -2.41 -29.78
CA SER A 317 -10.96 -3.20 -28.59
C SER A 317 -12.30 -2.76 -27.97
N VAL A 318 -12.72 -1.51 -28.17
CA VAL A 318 -14.02 -0.99 -27.72
C VAL A 318 -15.10 -1.26 -28.78
N VAL A 319 -14.77 -1.02 -30.05
CA VAL A 319 -15.64 -1.26 -31.22
C VAL A 319 -16.15 -2.68 -31.27
N GLU A 320 -15.27 -3.67 -31.10
CA GLU A 320 -15.62 -5.09 -31.14
C GLU A 320 -16.72 -5.44 -30.13
N ARG A 321 -16.63 -4.88 -28.92
CA ARG A 321 -17.59 -5.11 -27.84
C ARG A 321 -18.95 -4.49 -28.17
N GLY A 322 -18.95 -3.25 -28.67
CA GLY A 322 -20.18 -2.58 -29.10
C GLY A 322 -20.87 -3.32 -30.26
N LYS A 323 -20.11 -3.72 -31.28
CA LYS A 323 -20.62 -4.49 -32.42
C LYS A 323 -21.19 -5.85 -32.00
N PHE A 324 -20.52 -6.55 -31.08
CA PHE A 324 -21.02 -7.82 -30.56
C PHE A 324 -22.39 -7.65 -29.88
N VAL A 325 -22.53 -6.64 -29.02
CA VAL A 325 -23.81 -6.36 -28.36
C VAL A 325 -24.90 -6.01 -29.38
N LEU A 326 -24.60 -5.17 -30.38
CA LEU A 326 -25.57 -4.82 -31.43
C LEU A 326 -26.01 -6.03 -32.26
N ALA A 327 -25.09 -6.96 -32.57
CA ALA A 327 -25.43 -8.17 -33.29
C ALA A 327 -26.37 -9.06 -32.47
N ARG A 328 -26.14 -9.16 -31.15
CA ARG A 328 -26.96 -9.97 -30.24
C ARG A 328 -28.34 -9.39 -29.95
N LEU A 329 -28.50 -8.05 -30.01
CA LEU A 329 -29.80 -7.39 -29.85
C LEU A 329 -30.67 -7.42 -31.12
N LYS A 330 -30.08 -7.70 -32.29
CA LYS A 330 -30.79 -7.81 -33.58
C LYS A 330 -31.17 -9.24 -33.94
N ALA A 331 -30.60 -10.23 -33.25
CA ALA A 331 -30.89 -11.65 -33.38
C ALA A 331 -32.12 -12.01 -32.56
#